data_AF-A0A8T1UI93-F1
#
_entry.id   AF-A0A8T1UI93-F1
#
_cell.length_a   1.000
_cell.length_b   1.000
_cell.length_c   1.000
_cell.angle_alpha   90.00
_cell.angle_beta   90.00
_cell.angle_gamma   90.00
#
_symmetry.space_group_name_H-M   'P 1'
#
loop_
_entity.id
_entity.type
_entity.pdbx_description
1 polymer ?
#
loop_
_entity_poly.entity_id
_entity_poly.type
_entity_poly.pdbx_seq_one_letter_code
_entity_poly.pdbx_strand_id
1 'polypeptide(L)'
;MLRDEIQSLLAEVGLRSTTAINPETASQPSGPPRHYHIWGGGHLLPENFEFPSIDPLGAWMLWWFGDQRRGYPPYNGISYDDLDTTKKKATLSEWSIMMRHIVNGIEYKLHVPMPSIRDESHAIDLFKTGYEMLKLKPSKRKRRVDQLKLTTVLRLVREGEVPRGRVLPFKARRRSTQ
;
A
#
# COMPACT_ATOMS: atom_id res chain seq x y z
N MET A 1 19.52 -7.89 -45.99
CA MET A 1 20.21 -6.59 -46.14
C MET A 1 20.57 -6.03 -44.76
N LEU A 2 19.70 -5.33 -44.03
CA LEU A 2 20.07 -4.72 -42.73
C LEU A 2 20.41 -5.75 -41.61
N ARG A 3 19.73 -6.90 -41.59
CA ARG A 3 19.97 -7.97 -40.60
C ARG A 3 21.33 -8.66 -40.79
N ASP A 4 21.81 -8.70 -42.03
CA ASP A 4 23.04 -9.40 -42.38
C ASP A 4 24.26 -8.53 -42.04
N GLU A 5 24.15 -7.20 -42.21
CA GLU A 5 25.15 -6.23 -41.75
C GLU A 5 25.33 -6.24 -40.23
N ILE A 6 24.24 -6.34 -39.46
CA ILE A 6 24.31 -6.44 -37.99
C ILE A 6 25.06 -7.70 -37.58
N GLN A 7 24.83 -8.84 -38.24
CA GLN A 7 25.55 -10.08 -37.91
C GLN A 7 27.03 -10.02 -38.26
N SER A 8 27.40 -9.35 -39.36
CA SER A 8 28.81 -9.18 -39.74
C SER A 8 29.55 -8.28 -38.75
N LEU A 9 28.93 -7.18 -38.30
CA LEU A 9 29.51 -6.27 -37.31
C LEU A 9 29.71 -6.95 -35.94
N LEU A 10 28.80 -7.84 -35.55
CA LEU A 10 28.93 -8.61 -34.31
C LEU A 10 30.05 -9.66 -34.37
N ALA A 11 30.36 -10.17 -35.57
CA ALA A 11 31.43 -11.14 -35.78
C ALA A 11 32.84 -10.50 -35.70
N GLU A 12 33.01 -9.28 -36.18
CA GLU A 12 34.29 -8.54 -36.13
C GLU A 12 34.70 -8.12 -34.71
N VAL A 13 33.72 -7.88 -33.81
CA VAL A 13 33.99 -7.42 -32.42
C VAL A 13 34.24 -8.59 -31.45
N GLY A 14 34.31 -9.84 -31.93
CA GLY A 14 34.63 -11.00 -31.09
C GLY A 14 33.57 -11.35 -30.02
N LEU A 15 32.38 -10.74 -30.07
CA LEU A 15 31.26 -11.01 -29.17
C LEU A 15 30.44 -12.22 -29.65
N ARG A 16 31.09 -13.38 -29.74
CA ARG A 16 30.39 -14.67 -29.83
C ARG A 16 30.02 -15.13 -28.43
N SER A 17 28.89 -14.67 -27.90
CA SER A 17 28.23 -15.33 -26.77
C SER A 17 27.67 -16.67 -27.23
N THR A 18 28.54 -17.68 -27.28
CA THR A 18 28.15 -19.08 -27.31
C THR A 18 28.06 -19.55 -25.87
N THR A 19 26.88 -19.39 -25.29
CA THR A 19 26.46 -20.24 -24.19
C THR A 19 25.14 -20.86 -24.63
N ALA A 20 25.18 -22.15 -24.95
CA ALA A 20 23.98 -22.94 -25.11
C ALA A 20 23.24 -22.91 -23.77
N ILE A 21 22.16 -22.12 -23.70
CA ILE A 21 21.28 -22.07 -22.54
C ILE A 21 20.33 -23.25 -22.70
N ASN A 22 20.55 -24.30 -21.89
CA ASN A 22 19.55 -25.32 -21.62
C ASN A 22 18.21 -24.64 -21.27
N PRO A 23 17.08 -24.97 -21.91
CA PRO A 23 15.81 -24.28 -21.67
C PRO A 23 15.13 -24.65 -20.34
N GLU A 24 15.80 -25.32 -19.40
CA GLU A 24 15.13 -25.98 -18.27
C GLU A 24 15.40 -25.40 -16.87
N THR A 25 16.04 -24.23 -16.75
CA THR A 25 16.16 -23.55 -15.44
C THR A 25 16.10 -22.04 -15.58
N ALA A 26 15.11 -21.53 -16.31
CA ALA A 26 14.61 -20.19 -16.05
C ALA A 26 13.67 -20.30 -14.85
N SER A 27 14.17 -19.97 -13.66
CA SER A 27 13.34 -19.74 -12.48
C SER A 27 12.23 -18.77 -12.87
N GLN A 28 11.01 -19.29 -13.02
CA GLN A 28 9.83 -18.47 -13.19
C GLN A 28 9.79 -17.45 -12.05
N PRO A 29 9.54 -16.15 -12.30
CA PRO A 29 9.17 -15.26 -11.21
C PRO A 29 7.91 -15.83 -10.55
N SER A 30 8.05 -16.35 -9.33
CA SER A 30 6.99 -16.97 -8.54
C SER A 30 6.05 -15.92 -7.94
N GLY A 31 5.47 -15.10 -8.81
CA GLY A 31 4.45 -14.12 -8.46
C GLY A 31 3.51 -13.89 -9.63
N PRO A 32 2.25 -13.50 -9.37
CA PRO A 32 1.33 -13.13 -10.44
C PRO A 32 1.94 -12.02 -11.30
N PRO A 33 1.68 -12.01 -12.62
CA PRO A 33 2.21 -11.01 -13.52
C PRO A 33 1.79 -9.61 -13.03
N ARG A 34 2.78 -8.75 -12.73
CA ARG A 34 2.54 -7.36 -12.37
C ARG A 34 1.98 -6.64 -13.60
N HIS A 35 0.72 -6.24 -13.51
CA HIS A 35 0.09 -5.47 -14.57
C HIS A 35 0.53 -4.00 -14.42
N TYR A 36 1.21 -3.49 -15.44
CA TYR A 36 1.65 -2.10 -15.48
C TYR A 36 0.73 -1.29 -16.36
N HIS A 37 0.42 -0.07 -15.92
CA HIS A 37 -0.34 0.92 -16.64
C HIS A 37 0.60 1.98 -17.21
N ILE A 38 0.30 2.52 -18.40
CA ILE A 38 1.14 3.51 -19.07
C ILE A 38 0.43 4.86 -19.04
N TRP A 39 0.92 5.80 -18.25
CA TRP A 39 0.46 7.20 -18.24
C TRP A 39 1.57 8.12 -17.75
N GLY A 40 2.36 8.71 -18.66
CA GLY A 40 3.56 9.49 -18.29
C GLY A 40 4.75 8.64 -17.79
N GLY A 41 4.62 7.32 -17.81
CA GLY A 41 5.60 6.33 -17.33
C GLY A 41 4.94 4.96 -17.13
N GLY A 42 5.70 3.97 -16.67
CA GLY A 42 5.16 2.68 -16.24
C GLY A 42 4.74 2.74 -14.76
N HIS A 43 3.45 2.62 -14.50
CA HIS A 43 2.84 2.76 -13.17
C HIS A 43 2.15 1.48 -12.72
N LEU A 44 2.09 1.26 -11.41
CA LEU A 44 1.42 0.10 -10.82
C LEU A 44 -0.11 0.22 -10.77
N LEU A 45 -0.64 1.42 -10.94
CA LEU A 45 -2.06 1.73 -10.87
C LEU A 45 -2.50 2.50 -12.11
N PRO A 46 -3.76 2.34 -12.54
CA PRO A 46 -4.31 3.15 -13.62
C PRO A 46 -4.44 4.60 -13.18
N GLU A 47 -4.35 5.54 -14.13
CA GLU A 47 -4.45 6.98 -13.88
C GLU A 47 -5.73 7.34 -13.09
N ASN A 48 -6.86 6.71 -13.45
CA ASN A 48 -8.16 6.93 -12.81
C ASN A 48 -8.39 6.14 -11.50
N PHE A 49 -7.34 5.57 -10.91
CA PHE A 49 -7.43 4.86 -9.64
C PHE A 49 -8.02 5.76 -8.53
N GLU A 50 -8.93 5.23 -7.72
CA GLU A 50 -9.45 5.91 -6.54
C GLU A 50 -9.36 5.00 -5.31
N PHE A 51 -8.93 5.58 -4.20
CA PHE A 51 -8.91 4.87 -2.92
C PHE A 51 -10.35 4.60 -2.45
N PRO A 52 -10.68 3.35 -2.07
CA PRO A 52 -12.01 3.02 -1.60
C PRO A 52 -12.30 3.66 -0.23
N SER A 53 -13.54 4.07 -0.01
CA SER A 53 -14.00 4.65 1.26
C SER A 53 -14.48 3.55 2.21
N ILE A 54 -13.54 2.83 2.82
CA ILE A 54 -13.80 1.60 3.58
C ILE A 54 -13.39 1.70 5.06
N ASP A 55 -13.77 0.69 5.83
CA ASP A 55 -13.37 0.51 7.23
C ASP A 55 -11.87 0.11 7.36
N PRO A 56 -11.29 0.21 8.58
CA PRO A 56 -9.88 -0.11 8.79
C PRO A 56 -9.51 -1.56 8.50
N LEU A 57 -10.41 -2.52 8.69
CA LEU A 57 -10.11 -3.93 8.41
C LEU A 57 -10.02 -4.14 6.90
N GLY A 58 -11.00 -3.63 6.13
CA GLY A 58 -10.94 -3.69 4.67
C GLY A 58 -9.68 -3.01 4.13
N ALA A 59 -9.30 -1.86 4.70
CA ALA A 59 -8.05 -1.18 4.32
C ALA A 59 -6.80 -1.98 4.69
N TRP A 60 -6.80 -2.66 5.84
CA TRP A 60 -5.71 -3.56 6.25
C TRP A 60 -5.55 -4.73 5.27
N MET A 61 -6.67 -5.31 4.80
CA MET A 61 -6.63 -6.36 3.79
C MET A 61 -6.02 -5.86 2.47
N LEU A 62 -6.46 -4.70 1.98
CA LEU A 62 -5.87 -4.09 0.77
C LEU A 62 -4.40 -3.71 0.94
N TRP A 63 -4.00 -3.34 2.16
CA TRP A 63 -2.61 -3.00 2.48
C TRP A 63 -1.64 -4.13 2.23
N TRP A 64 -2.05 -5.36 2.55
CA TRP A 64 -1.19 -6.55 2.48
C TRP A 64 -1.44 -7.44 1.27
N PHE A 65 -2.68 -7.51 0.78
CA PHE A 65 -3.07 -8.41 -0.31
C PHE A 65 -3.43 -7.70 -1.61
N GLY A 66 -3.67 -6.38 -1.56
CA GLY A 66 -4.12 -5.62 -2.72
C GLY A 66 -5.55 -5.96 -3.13
N ASP A 67 -5.95 -5.52 -4.33
CA ASP A 67 -7.24 -5.87 -4.93
C ASP A 67 -7.01 -6.83 -6.10
N GLN A 68 -7.05 -8.14 -5.81
CA GLN A 68 -6.82 -9.19 -6.81
C GLN A 68 -7.84 -9.13 -7.95
N ARG A 69 -9.09 -8.71 -7.69
CA ARG A 69 -10.14 -8.63 -8.71
C ARG A 69 -9.82 -7.58 -9.76
N ARG A 70 -9.14 -6.51 -9.34
CA ARG A 70 -8.70 -5.41 -10.22
C ARG A 70 -7.23 -5.54 -10.65
N GLY A 71 -6.52 -6.54 -10.13
CA GLY A 71 -5.08 -6.71 -10.36
C GLY A 71 -4.21 -5.66 -9.67
N TYR A 72 -4.72 -4.96 -8.65
CA TYR A 72 -3.95 -3.94 -7.94
C TYR A 72 -3.01 -4.57 -6.91
N PRO A 73 -1.77 -4.08 -6.79
CA PRO A 73 -0.82 -4.62 -5.83
C PRO A 73 -1.25 -4.32 -4.38
N PRO A 74 -0.64 -4.97 -3.38
CA PRO A 74 -0.70 -4.54 -1.99
C PRO A 74 -0.41 -3.06 -1.83
N TYR A 75 -1.23 -2.35 -1.05
CA TYR A 75 -1.14 -0.89 -1.00
C TYR A 75 0.12 -0.40 -0.28
N ASN A 76 0.77 -1.27 0.51
CA ASN A 76 2.05 -0.98 1.15
C ASN A 76 3.21 -0.79 0.15
N GLY A 77 3.06 -1.25 -1.09
CA GLY A 77 4.06 -1.15 -2.16
C GLY A 77 3.77 -0.07 -3.19
N ILE A 78 2.68 0.70 -3.04
CA ILE A 78 2.34 1.80 -3.96
C ILE A 78 3.31 2.98 -3.73
N SER A 79 3.95 3.46 -4.79
CA SER A 79 4.76 4.69 -4.73
C SER A 79 3.88 5.94 -4.80
N TYR A 80 4.36 7.05 -4.25
CA TYR A 80 3.76 8.37 -4.49
C TYR A 80 3.78 8.77 -5.97
N ASP A 81 4.70 8.21 -6.76
CA ASP A 81 4.79 8.46 -8.19
C ASP A 81 3.75 7.68 -9.00
N ASP A 82 3.14 6.64 -8.40
CA ASP A 82 2.00 5.91 -8.97
C ASP A 82 0.66 6.64 -8.77
N LEU A 83 0.66 7.87 -8.27
CA LEU A 83 -0.53 8.64 -7.95
C LEU A 83 -0.50 10.01 -8.65
N ASP A 84 -1.49 10.25 -9.51
CA ASP A 84 -1.64 11.45 -10.35
C ASP A 84 -1.90 12.75 -9.56
N THR A 85 -2.53 12.65 -8.38
CA THR A 85 -3.07 13.81 -7.66
C THR A 85 -2.58 13.88 -6.22
N THR A 86 -2.35 15.10 -5.74
CA THR A 86 -2.00 15.37 -4.34
C THR A 86 -3.03 14.82 -3.35
N LYS A 87 -4.31 14.76 -3.76
CA LYS A 87 -5.39 14.16 -2.95
C LYS A 87 -5.14 12.67 -2.72
N LYS A 88 -4.85 11.89 -3.78
CA LYS A 88 -4.55 10.45 -3.66
C LYS A 88 -3.29 10.22 -2.83
N LYS A 89 -2.25 11.03 -3.04
CA LYS A 89 -1.02 11.00 -2.21
C LYS A 89 -1.33 11.24 -0.73
N ALA A 90 -2.17 12.24 -0.42
CA ALA A 90 -2.59 12.49 0.95
C ALA A 90 -3.39 11.31 1.54
N THR A 91 -4.25 10.66 0.76
CA THR A 91 -4.98 9.46 1.20
C THR A 91 -4.05 8.29 1.49
N LEU A 92 -3.05 8.02 0.63
CA LEU A 92 -2.04 7.00 0.90
C LEU A 92 -1.30 7.30 2.22
N SER A 93 -0.93 8.56 2.45
CA SER A 93 -0.29 8.98 3.71
C SER A 93 -1.19 8.72 4.93
N GLU A 94 -2.49 9.02 4.85
CA GLU A 94 -3.44 8.70 5.92
C GLU A 94 -3.52 7.20 6.20
N TRP A 95 -3.56 6.37 5.15
CA TRP A 95 -3.55 4.92 5.28
C TRP A 95 -2.26 4.44 5.94
N SER A 96 -1.09 4.88 5.47
CA SER A 96 0.22 4.53 6.04
C SER A 96 0.30 4.84 7.53
N ILE A 97 -0.22 6.00 7.96
CA ILE A 97 -0.24 6.39 9.37
C ILE A 97 -1.16 5.46 10.17
N MET A 98 -2.36 5.17 9.66
CA MET A 98 -3.27 4.23 10.32
C MET A 98 -2.64 2.84 10.48
N MET A 99 -2.03 2.30 9.41
CA MET A 99 -1.36 1.00 9.47
C MET A 99 -0.21 1.00 10.46
N ARG A 100 0.55 2.10 10.55
CA ARG A 100 1.60 2.25 11.57
C ARG A 100 1.04 2.16 12.98
N HIS A 101 -0.09 2.79 13.29
CA HIS A 101 -0.70 2.68 14.62
C HIS A 101 -1.12 1.23 14.92
N ILE A 102 -1.70 0.52 13.95
CA ILE A 102 -2.09 -0.89 14.11
C ILE A 102 -0.84 -1.76 14.34
N VAL A 103 0.20 -1.61 13.51
CA VAL A 103 1.48 -2.33 13.65
C VAL A 103 2.10 -2.09 15.02
N ASN A 104 2.19 -0.83 15.46
CA ASN A 104 2.71 -0.50 16.79
C ASN A 104 1.89 -1.16 17.90
N GLY A 105 0.57 -1.27 17.74
CA GLY A 105 -0.31 -1.98 18.67
C GLY A 105 -0.02 -3.48 18.72
N ILE A 106 0.21 -4.11 17.56
CA ILE A 106 0.61 -5.53 17.45
C ILE A 106 1.94 -5.76 18.16
N GLU A 107 2.95 -4.96 17.82
CA GLU A 107 4.30 -5.10 18.38
C GLU A 107 4.31 -4.88 19.89
N TYR A 108 3.51 -3.92 20.37
CA TYR A 108 3.32 -3.69 21.81
C TYR A 108 2.67 -4.88 22.52
N LYS A 109 1.65 -5.50 21.91
CA LYS A 109 0.88 -6.58 22.53
C LYS A 109 1.60 -7.93 22.49
N LEU A 110 2.32 -8.21 21.41
CA LEU A 110 3.02 -9.48 21.21
C LEU A 110 4.49 -9.45 21.69
N HIS A 111 5.03 -8.27 22.00
CA HIS A 111 6.43 -8.07 22.38
C HIS A 111 7.43 -8.59 21.35
N VAL A 112 7.02 -8.62 20.07
CA VAL A 112 7.85 -9.01 18.93
C VAL A 112 7.64 -8.01 17.79
N PRO A 113 8.62 -7.84 16.89
CA PRO A 113 8.43 -7.07 15.66
C PRO A 113 7.25 -7.62 14.82
N MET A 114 6.68 -6.77 13.95
CA MET A 114 5.54 -7.14 13.10
C MET A 114 5.71 -8.53 12.44
N PRO A 115 4.87 -9.51 12.78
CA PRO A 115 4.95 -10.84 12.19
C PRO A 115 4.69 -10.81 10.68
N SER A 116 5.33 -11.71 9.94
CA SER A 116 5.02 -11.91 8.52
C SER A 116 3.59 -12.43 8.35
N ILE A 117 2.85 -11.84 7.42
CA ILE A 117 1.47 -12.24 7.13
C ILE A 117 1.48 -13.46 6.22
N ARG A 118 0.71 -14.47 6.59
CA ARG A 118 0.70 -15.80 5.95
C ARG A 118 -0.53 -15.96 5.06
N ASP A 119 -1.69 -15.67 5.63
CA ASP A 119 -3.00 -15.80 5.01
C ASP A 119 -3.95 -14.71 5.55
N GLU A 120 -5.15 -14.65 4.99
CA GLU A 120 -6.17 -13.67 5.37
C GLU A 120 -6.62 -13.81 6.83
N SER A 121 -6.79 -15.04 7.32
CA SER A 121 -7.18 -15.27 8.72
C SER A 121 -6.14 -14.73 9.69
N HIS A 122 -4.86 -14.98 9.43
CA HIS A 122 -3.75 -14.47 10.21
C HIS A 122 -3.69 -12.93 10.16
N ALA A 123 -3.96 -12.34 9.00
CA ALA A 123 -4.04 -10.89 8.88
C ALA A 123 -5.18 -10.29 9.71
N ILE A 124 -6.34 -10.94 9.75
CA ILE A 124 -7.50 -10.52 10.57
C ILE A 124 -7.17 -10.59 12.06
N ASP A 125 -6.50 -11.64 12.51
CA ASP A 125 -6.15 -11.80 13.93
C ASP A 125 -5.09 -10.78 14.39
N LEU A 126 -4.08 -10.53 13.55
CA LEU A 126 -3.12 -9.45 13.76
C LEU A 126 -3.82 -8.09 13.79
N PHE A 127 -4.75 -7.83 12.86
CA PHE A 127 -5.53 -6.60 12.86
C PHE A 127 -6.29 -6.41 14.17
N LYS A 128 -7.05 -7.41 14.65
CA LYS A 128 -7.80 -7.33 15.91
C LYS A 128 -6.86 -7.01 17.07
N THR A 129 -5.73 -7.72 17.14
CA THR A 129 -4.69 -7.53 18.17
C THR A 129 -4.18 -6.08 18.21
N GLY A 130 -3.80 -5.52 17.07
CA GLY A 130 -3.33 -4.13 17.00
C GLY A 130 -4.43 -3.11 17.22
N TYR A 131 -5.61 -3.38 16.68
CA TYR A 131 -6.74 -2.45 16.71
C TYR A 131 -7.31 -2.27 18.12
N GLU A 132 -7.34 -3.33 18.94
CA GLU A 132 -7.73 -3.27 20.36
C GLU A 132 -6.80 -2.36 21.19
N MET A 133 -5.55 -2.20 20.77
CA MET A 133 -4.59 -1.33 21.46
C MET A 133 -4.75 0.16 21.11
N LEU A 134 -5.61 0.50 20.15
CA LEU A 134 -5.82 1.88 19.73
C LEU A 134 -6.58 2.69 20.78
N LYS A 135 -6.01 3.82 21.20
CA LYS A 135 -6.65 4.77 22.11
C LYS A 135 -7.57 5.70 21.34
N LEU A 136 -8.78 5.24 21.04
CA LEU A 136 -9.79 6.06 20.37
C LEU A 136 -10.40 7.08 21.33
N LYS A 137 -10.59 8.32 20.87
CA LYS A 137 -11.38 9.30 21.64
C LYS A 137 -12.77 8.75 21.98
N PRO A 138 -13.15 8.75 23.27
CA PRO A 138 -14.46 8.30 23.71
C PRO A 138 -15.60 9.02 22.98
N SER A 139 -16.70 8.30 22.77
CA SER A 139 -17.91 8.88 22.20
C SER A 139 -19.00 9.01 23.24
N LYS A 140 -19.81 10.06 23.14
CA LYS A 140 -21.06 10.19 23.90
C LYS A 140 -22.13 9.19 23.46
N ARG A 141 -22.04 8.64 22.24
CA ARG A 141 -22.99 7.66 21.67
C ARG A 141 -22.28 6.34 21.38
N LYS A 142 -22.95 5.20 21.56
CA LYS A 142 -22.38 3.89 21.19
C LYS A 142 -22.11 3.87 19.69
N ARG A 143 -20.83 3.73 19.30
CA ARG A 143 -20.42 3.63 17.90
C ARG A 143 -20.36 2.15 17.51
N ARG A 144 -20.86 1.84 16.32
CA ARG A 144 -20.54 0.59 15.62
C ARG A 144 -19.16 0.77 15.01
N VAL A 145 -18.14 0.24 15.69
CA VAL A 145 -16.72 0.49 15.37
C VAL A 145 -16.34 -0.12 14.02
N ASP A 146 -17.01 -1.21 13.68
CA ASP A 146 -17.02 -1.93 12.40
C ASP A 146 -17.56 -1.09 11.22
N GLN A 147 -18.37 -0.06 11.48
CA GLN A 147 -18.94 0.81 10.44
C GLN A 147 -18.15 2.12 10.25
N LEU A 148 -17.11 2.33 11.04
CA LEU A 148 -16.30 3.55 10.93
C LEU A 148 -15.34 3.44 9.76
N LYS A 149 -15.29 4.48 8.93
CA LYS A 149 -14.29 4.60 7.86
C LYS A 149 -12.90 4.77 8.45
N LEU A 150 -11.87 4.25 7.77
CA LEU A 150 -10.46 4.38 8.17
C LEU A 150 -10.08 5.81 8.56
N THR A 151 -10.43 6.79 7.73
CA THR A 151 -10.09 8.21 7.98
C THR A 151 -10.75 8.76 9.25
N THR A 152 -11.94 8.25 9.60
CA THR A 152 -12.63 8.62 10.83
C THR A 152 -11.95 8.00 12.04
N VAL A 153 -11.55 6.73 11.95
CA VAL A 153 -10.82 6.06 13.04
C VAL A 153 -9.48 6.74 13.28
N LEU A 154 -8.71 7.04 12.23
CA LEU A 154 -7.44 7.76 12.35
C LEU A 154 -7.61 9.13 13.03
N ARG A 155 -8.66 9.88 12.68
CA ARG A 155 -8.98 11.12 13.38
C ARG A 155 -9.22 10.89 14.87
N LEU A 156 -9.94 9.83 15.25
CA LEU A 156 -10.21 9.50 16.65
C LEU A 156 -8.98 9.04 17.41
N VAL A 157 -8.04 8.35 16.76
CA VAL A 157 -6.71 8.01 17.32
C VAL A 157 -5.97 9.31 17.63
N ARG A 158 -5.83 10.20 16.65
CA ARG A 158 -5.16 11.51 16.83
C ARG A 158 -5.79 12.32 17.95
N GLU A 159 -7.12 12.38 18.03
CA GLU A 159 -7.81 13.10 19.10
C GLU A 159 -7.70 12.42 20.48
N GLY A 160 -7.44 11.10 20.52
CA GLY A 160 -7.23 10.35 21.77
C GLY A 160 -5.80 10.45 22.31
N GLU A 161 -4.81 10.65 21.44
CA GLU A 161 -3.40 10.84 21.79
C GLU A 161 -3.11 12.27 22.29
N VAL A 162 -3.87 13.26 21.86
CA VAL A 162 -3.73 14.65 22.32
C VAL A 162 -4.22 14.76 23.78
N PRO A 163 -3.37 15.21 24.73
CA PRO A 163 -3.79 15.42 26.12
C PRO A 163 -4.98 16.39 26.18
N ARG A 164 -6.01 16.04 26.98
CA ARG A 164 -7.18 16.91 27.23
C ARG A 164 -6.69 18.31 27.66
N GLY A 165 -6.70 19.28 26.74
CA GLY A 165 -6.25 20.65 27.00
C GLY A 165 -5.43 21.29 25.87
N ARG A 166 -4.72 20.50 25.03
CA ARG A 166 -4.10 21.05 23.81
C ARG A 166 -5.13 21.07 22.68
N VAL A 167 -5.89 22.16 22.59
CA VAL A 167 -6.71 22.44 21.40
C VAL A 167 -5.74 22.69 20.26
N LEU A 168 -5.56 21.70 19.37
CA LEU A 168 -4.91 21.97 18.10
C LEU A 168 -5.79 22.98 17.35
N PRO A 169 -5.29 24.19 17.03
CA PRO A 169 -6.09 25.18 16.34
C PRO A 169 -6.60 24.57 15.04
N PHE A 170 -7.89 24.76 14.77
CA PHE A 170 -8.51 24.33 13.53
C PHE A 170 -7.74 24.94 12.36
N LYS A 171 -6.96 24.12 11.65
CA LYS A 171 -6.27 24.54 10.44
C LYS A 171 -7.18 24.19 9.26
N ALA A 172 -7.89 25.20 8.77
CA ALA A 172 -8.71 25.06 7.57
C ALA A 172 -7.85 24.48 6.44
N ARG A 173 -8.36 23.44 5.79
CA ARG A 173 -7.73 22.87 4.59
C ARG A 173 -7.68 23.99 3.54
N ARG A 174 -6.49 24.41 3.13
CA ARG A 174 -6.33 25.37 2.03
C ARG A 174 -7.02 24.77 0.82
N ARG A 175 -8.16 25.36 0.42
CA ARG A 175 -8.73 25.12 -0.90
C ARG A 175 -7.74 25.73 -1.88
N SER A 176 -7.17 24.91 -2.74
CA SER A 176 -6.51 25.41 -3.94
C SER A 176 -7.59 26.13 -4.75
N THR A 177 -7.55 27.46 -4.75
CA THR A 177 -8.30 28.27 -5.71
C THR A 177 -7.65 28.02 -7.07
N GLN A 178 -8.44 27.55 -8.03
CA GLN A 178 -8.08 27.65 -9.45
C GLN A 178 -7.97 29.12 -9.85
#